data_AF-A0AB38E8T2-F1
#
_entry.id   AF-A0AB38E8T2-F1
#
_cell.length_a   1.000
_cell.length_b   1.000
_cell.length_c   1.000
_cell.angle_alpha   90.00
_cell.angle_beta   90.00
_cell.angle_gamma   90.00
#
_symmetry.space_group_name_H-M   'P 1'
#
loop_
_entity.id
_entity.type
_entity.pdbx_description
1 polymer ?
#
loop_
_entity_poly.entity_id
_entity_poly.type
_entity_poly.pdbx_seq_one_letter_code
_entity_poly.pdbx_strand_id
1 'polypeptide(L)'
;MCVALAALDAVVHVEGRAGKRTIEFADFHRLPGDEPQRDNLLAADELITAIELPAESFASHSAYLKIRDRASYAFALISAAAALSLENGVVRDVRLALGGVAHKPWRDKEVERLLIGKPVTRENFAAAADAMLKDAQPLAQNGFKVRLARRAIIRALSDAATGGSAQ
;
A
#
# COMPACT_ATOMS: atom_id res chain seq x y z
N MET A 1 -8.92 1.53 3.49
CA MET A 1 -8.43 2.93 3.46
C MET A 1 -6.95 3.00 3.84
N CYS A 2 -6.50 2.39 4.95
CA CYS A 2 -5.11 2.44 5.41
C CYS A 2 -4.04 2.12 4.35
N VAL A 3 -4.31 1.16 3.46
CA VAL A 3 -3.37 0.80 2.39
C VAL A 3 -3.10 1.96 1.43
N ALA A 4 -4.14 2.71 1.05
CA ALA A 4 -3.97 3.89 0.20
C ALA A 4 -3.23 5.02 0.94
N LEU A 5 -3.55 5.23 2.22
CA LEU A 5 -2.86 6.23 3.04
C LEU A 5 -1.37 5.91 3.23
N ALA A 6 -1.03 4.63 3.43
CA ALA A 6 0.37 4.17 3.49
C ALA A 6 1.09 4.34 2.15
N ALA A 7 0.41 4.07 1.03
CA ALA A 7 0.95 4.35 -0.30
C ALA A 7 1.19 5.85 -0.47
N LEU A 8 0.29 6.72 -0.02
CA LEU A 8 0.39 8.17 -0.23
C LEU A 8 1.24 8.92 0.81
N ASP A 9 2.05 8.22 1.61
CA ASP A 9 2.87 8.84 2.69
C ASP A 9 2.04 9.81 3.55
N ALA A 10 0.83 9.39 3.93
CA ALA A 10 -0.02 10.20 4.80
C ALA A 10 0.64 10.45 6.16
N VAL A 11 0.19 11.50 6.84
CA VAL A 11 0.58 11.82 8.22
C VAL A 11 -0.66 11.79 9.11
N VAL A 12 -0.56 11.12 10.25
CA VAL A 12 -1.62 11.06 11.27
C VAL A 12 -1.37 12.15 12.30
N HIS A 13 -2.33 13.05 12.47
CA HIS A 13 -2.32 14.05 13.53
C HIS A 13 -3.03 13.51 14.75
N VAL A 14 -2.37 13.60 15.91
CA VAL A 14 -2.92 13.11 17.18
C VAL A 14 -2.80 14.18 18.27
N GLU A 15 -3.74 14.14 19.20
CA GLU A 15 -3.78 15.04 20.35
C GLU A 15 -4.05 14.23 21.62
N GLY A 16 -3.23 14.44 22.64
CA GLY A 16 -3.38 13.85 23.96
C GLY A 16 -3.12 14.87 25.07
N ARG A 17 -3.01 14.41 26.32
CA ARG A 17 -2.81 15.34 27.46
C ARG A 17 -1.47 16.07 27.40
N ALA A 18 -0.48 15.47 26.75
CA ALA A 18 0.83 16.07 26.53
C ALA A 18 0.87 17.07 25.35
N GLY A 19 -0.25 17.26 24.64
CA GLY A 19 -0.35 18.16 23.50
C GLY A 19 -0.49 17.42 22.16
N LYS A 20 -0.17 18.13 21.07
CA LYS A 20 -0.31 17.65 19.69
C LYS A 20 1.01 17.06 19.19
N ARG A 21 0.91 15.98 18.41
CA ARG A 21 2.04 15.44 17.62
C ARG A 21 1.56 14.81 16.33
N THR A 22 2.50 14.49 15.46
CA THR A 22 2.27 13.76 14.21
C THR A 22 2.93 12.37 14.26
N ILE A 23 2.37 11.45 13.48
CA ILE A 23 2.91 10.10 13.28
C ILE A 23 2.86 9.81 11.78
N GLU A 24 4.00 9.47 11.18
CA GLU A 24 4.04 9.00 9.79
C GLU A 24 3.13 7.77 9.64
N PHE A 25 2.30 7.72 8.60
CA PHE A 25 1.35 6.60 8.45
C PHE A 25 2.08 5.27 8.25
N ALA A 26 3.30 5.30 7.73
CA ALA A 26 4.20 4.17 7.63
C ALA A 26 4.51 3.56 9.02
N ASP A 27 4.53 4.36 10.08
CA ASP A 27 4.85 3.93 11.45
C ASP A 27 3.62 3.73 12.33
N PHE A 28 2.48 4.32 11.97
CA PHE A 28 1.27 4.29 12.77
C PHE A 28 0.82 2.87 13.19
N HIS A 29 0.79 1.92 12.24
CA HIS A 29 0.43 0.52 12.51
C HIS A 29 1.67 -0.31 12.86
N ARG A 30 1.49 -1.28 13.77
CA ARG A 30 2.58 -2.14 14.28
C ARG A 30 2.54 -3.55 13.68
N LEU A 31 3.68 -4.24 13.76
CA LEU A 31 3.71 -5.70 13.75
C LEU A 31 3.34 -6.20 15.16
N PRO A 32 2.76 -7.41 15.29
CA PRO A 32 2.25 -7.89 16.57
C PRO A 32 3.34 -7.98 17.65
N GLY A 33 4.55 -8.44 17.30
CA GLY A 33 5.62 -8.66 18.27
C GLY A 33 5.14 -9.45 19.49
N ASP A 34 5.56 -9.03 20.69
CA ASP A 34 5.13 -9.61 21.96
C ASP A 34 3.84 -8.98 22.53
N GLU A 35 3.28 -7.97 21.85
CA GLU A 35 2.06 -7.25 22.26
C GLU A 35 0.98 -7.29 21.16
N PRO A 36 0.47 -8.47 20.75
CA PRO A 36 -0.47 -8.61 19.64
C PRO A 36 -1.81 -7.89 19.85
N GLN A 37 -2.16 -7.56 21.09
CA GLN A 37 -3.33 -6.75 21.44
C GLN A 37 -3.20 -5.27 21.05
N ARG A 38 -2.03 -4.82 20.58
CA ARG A 38 -1.77 -3.44 20.19
C ARG A 38 -1.57 -3.31 18.68
N ASP A 39 -2.58 -2.76 18.00
CA ASP A 39 -2.56 -2.60 16.54
C ASP A 39 -1.71 -1.40 16.05
N ASN A 40 -1.57 -0.36 16.88
CA ASN A 40 -0.98 0.93 16.49
C ASN A 40 -0.15 1.59 17.61
N LEU A 41 0.47 2.73 17.29
CA LEU A 41 1.34 3.51 18.17
C LEU A 41 0.63 4.64 18.96
N LEU A 42 -0.71 4.63 19.03
CA LEU A 42 -1.42 5.56 19.91
C LEU A 42 -1.13 5.24 21.39
N ALA A 43 -0.91 6.29 22.17
CA ALA A 43 -0.98 6.22 23.62
C ALA A 43 -2.45 6.15 24.08
N ALA A 44 -2.66 5.69 25.31
CA ALA A 44 -4.00 5.49 25.87
C ALA A 44 -4.81 6.80 26.02
N ASP A 45 -4.14 7.95 26.05
CA ASP A 45 -4.74 9.28 26.18
C ASP A 45 -4.74 10.09 24.87
N GLU A 46 -4.41 9.47 23.73
CA GLU A 46 -4.35 10.13 22.43
C GLU A 46 -5.58 9.85 21.56
N LEU A 47 -5.99 10.90 20.84
CA LEU A 47 -7.05 10.84 19.83
C LEU A 47 -6.49 11.27 18.46
N ILE A 48 -6.86 10.55 17.40
CA ILE A 48 -6.60 10.99 16.02
C ILE A 48 -7.52 12.17 15.70
N THR A 49 -6.93 13.30 15.34
CA THR A 49 -7.66 14.54 15.05
C THR A 49 -7.70 14.89 13.57
N ALA A 50 -6.72 14.46 12.78
CA ALA A 50 -6.70 14.65 11.34
C ALA A 50 -5.80 13.63 10.62
N ILE A 51 -6.01 13.53 9.30
CA ILE A 51 -5.10 12.86 8.36
C ILE A 51 -4.68 13.92 7.33
N GLU A 52 -3.39 14.05 7.13
CA GLU A 52 -2.81 14.93 6.12
C GLU A 52 -2.23 14.09 4.99
N LEU A 53 -2.46 14.54 3.75
CA LEU A 53 -1.83 13.97 2.56
C LEU A 53 -0.82 14.98 2.01
N PRO A 54 0.37 14.55 1.58
CA PRO A 54 1.32 15.41 0.88
C PRO A 54 0.67 16.08 -0.33
N ALA A 55 1.14 17.29 -0.67
CA ALA A 55 0.62 18.07 -1.80
C ALA A 55 0.86 17.40 -3.17
N GLU A 56 1.80 16.48 -3.25
CA GLU A 56 2.12 15.70 -4.45
C GLU A 56 0.91 14.87 -4.88
N SER A 57 0.32 15.23 -6.01
CA SER A 57 -0.88 14.57 -6.51
C SER A 57 -0.54 13.48 -7.52
N PHE A 58 -0.98 12.26 -7.20
CA PHE A 58 -0.99 11.11 -8.11
C PHE A 58 -2.38 10.88 -8.72
N ALA A 59 -3.27 11.87 -8.64
CA ALA A 59 -4.69 11.69 -8.94
C ALA A 59 -4.94 11.17 -10.37
N SER A 60 -4.13 11.59 -11.35
CA SER A 60 -4.25 11.15 -12.74
C SER A 60 -3.76 9.72 -12.99
N HIS A 61 -2.95 9.17 -12.09
CA HIS A 61 -2.27 7.88 -12.27
C HIS A 61 -2.25 7.09 -10.96
N SER A 62 -3.44 6.82 -10.43
CA SER A 62 -3.60 6.00 -9.23
C SER A 62 -4.71 4.97 -9.39
N ALA A 63 -4.57 3.85 -8.68
CA ALA A 63 -5.55 2.78 -8.67
C ALA A 63 -5.58 2.09 -7.30
N TYR A 64 -6.77 1.65 -6.90
CA TYR A 64 -6.96 0.78 -5.74
C TYR A 64 -7.67 -0.50 -6.17
N LEU A 65 -6.93 -1.60 -6.21
CA LEU A 65 -7.48 -2.91 -6.53
C LEU A 65 -7.89 -3.63 -5.23
N LYS A 66 -9.12 -4.16 -5.20
CA LYS A 66 -9.66 -4.93 -4.07
C LYS A 66 -10.22 -6.27 -4.52
N ILE A 67 -9.48 -7.34 -4.28
CA ILE A 67 -9.86 -8.72 -4.63
C ILE A 67 -10.56 -9.38 -3.44
N ARG A 68 -11.70 -10.04 -3.70
CA ARG A 68 -12.64 -10.55 -2.69
C ARG A 68 -13.35 -11.80 -3.19
N ASP A 69 -13.87 -12.63 -2.29
CA ASP A 69 -14.71 -13.79 -2.64
C ASP A 69 -16.10 -13.40 -3.16
N ARG A 70 -16.61 -12.24 -2.73
CA ARG A 70 -17.92 -11.71 -3.13
C ARG A 70 -17.76 -10.28 -3.66
N ALA A 71 -18.54 -9.96 -4.70
CA ALA A 71 -18.43 -8.68 -5.42
C ALA A 71 -18.64 -7.44 -4.53
N SER A 72 -19.51 -7.55 -3.52
CA SER A 72 -19.77 -6.48 -2.56
C SER A 72 -19.80 -6.99 -1.12
N TYR A 73 -19.74 -6.05 -0.18
CA TYR A 73 -19.79 -6.28 1.27
C TYR A 73 -18.88 -7.40 1.78
N ALA A 74 -17.61 -7.32 1.39
CA ALA A 74 -16.57 -8.26 1.79
C ALA A 74 -15.25 -7.52 2.07
N PHE A 75 -14.48 -8.06 3.01
CA PHE A 75 -13.08 -7.68 3.20
C PHE A 75 -12.25 -8.12 2.00
N ALA A 76 -11.09 -7.48 1.82
CA ALA A 76 -10.17 -7.86 0.78
C ALA A 76 -9.45 -9.14 1.19
N LEU A 77 -9.44 -10.16 0.31
CA LEU A 77 -8.44 -11.22 0.43
C LEU A 77 -7.05 -10.61 0.26
N ILE A 78 -6.93 -9.74 -0.74
CA ILE A 78 -5.77 -8.89 -1.03
C ILE A 78 -6.28 -7.57 -1.61
N SER A 79 -5.62 -6.47 -1.23
CA SER A 79 -5.75 -5.20 -1.93
C SER A 79 -4.38 -4.64 -2.30
N ALA A 80 -4.32 -3.86 -3.37
CA ALA A 80 -3.12 -3.14 -3.78
C ALA A 80 -3.50 -1.69 -4.10
N ALA A 81 -2.82 -0.74 -3.46
CA ALA A 81 -2.86 0.67 -3.82
C ALA A 81 -1.60 0.99 -4.63
N ALA A 82 -1.79 1.53 -5.83
CA ALA A 82 -0.70 1.93 -6.71
C ALA A 82 -0.90 3.38 -7.14
N ALA A 83 0.19 4.13 -7.19
CA ALA A 83 0.24 5.51 -7.65
C ALA A 83 1.53 5.72 -8.44
N LEU A 84 1.46 6.39 -9.58
CA LEU A 84 2.58 6.59 -10.49
C LEU A 84 2.68 8.08 -10.86
N SER A 85 3.89 8.61 -10.91
CA SER A 85 4.20 9.83 -11.63
C SER A 85 4.91 9.42 -12.92
N LEU A 86 4.38 9.84 -14.07
CA LEU A 86 4.87 9.43 -15.37
C LEU A 86 5.35 10.65 -16.16
N GLU A 87 6.46 10.49 -16.88
CA GLU A 87 6.94 11.46 -17.86
C GLU A 87 7.34 10.71 -19.13
N ASN A 88 6.68 11.00 -20.26
CA ASN A 88 6.96 10.37 -21.55
C ASN A 88 6.95 8.82 -21.50
N GLY A 89 6.03 8.22 -20.74
CA GLY A 89 5.91 6.77 -20.60
C GLY A 89 6.94 6.12 -19.67
N VAL A 90 7.75 6.92 -18.98
CA VAL A 90 8.75 6.48 -17.99
C VAL A 90 8.27 6.84 -16.59
N VAL A 91 8.48 5.92 -15.64
CA VAL A 91 8.13 6.11 -14.23
C VAL A 91 9.12 7.09 -13.59
N ARG A 92 8.62 8.22 -13.07
CA ARG A 92 9.39 9.20 -12.29
C ARG A 92 9.28 8.98 -10.80
N ASP A 93 8.10 8.60 -10.35
CA ASP A 93 7.85 8.18 -8.98
C ASP A 93 6.79 7.07 -8.97
N VAL A 94 6.83 6.21 -7.96
CA VAL A 94 5.89 5.13 -7.77
C VAL A 94 5.64 4.89 -6.29
N ARG A 95 4.38 4.68 -5.94
CA ARG A 95 3.98 4.25 -4.60
C ARG A 95 3.12 3.00 -4.70
N LEU A 96 3.49 1.97 -3.95
CA LEU A 96 2.87 0.66 -3.98
C LEU A 96 2.73 0.12 -2.56
N ALA A 97 1.48 -0.07 -2.12
CA ALA A 97 1.18 -0.70 -0.84
C ALA A 97 0.17 -1.84 -0.98
N LEU A 98 0.31 -2.87 -0.16
CA LEU A 98 -0.54 -4.05 -0.11
C LEU A 98 -1.35 -4.12 1.19
N GLY A 99 -2.54 -4.70 1.09
CA GLY A 99 -3.39 -5.07 2.22
C GLY A 99 -3.82 -6.53 2.15
N GLY A 100 -4.18 -7.08 3.31
CA GLY A 100 -4.59 -8.49 3.42
C GLY A 100 -3.43 -9.50 3.36
N VAL A 101 -2.19 -9.02 3.33
CA VAL A 101 -0.97 -9.84 3.23
C VAL A 101 -0.10 -9.81 4.49
N ALA A 102 -0.31 -8.84 5.38
CA ALA A 102 0.42 -8.66 6.64
C ALA A 102 -0.45 -7.97 7.70
N HIS A 103 0.08 -7.83 8.92
CA HIS A 103 -0.62 -7.20 10.08
C HIS A 103 -0.84 -5.69 9.91
N LYS A 104 -0.03 -5.04 9.09
CA LYS A 104 -0.14 -3.63 8.71
C LYS A 104 -0.12 -3.49 7.19
N PRO A 105 -0.52 -2.32 6.62
CA PRO A 105 -0.24 -2.03 5.22
C PRO A 105 1.22 -2.30 4.89
N TRP A 106 1.46 -3.10 3.86
CA TRP A 106 2.81 -3.54 3.50
C TRP A 106 3.30 -2.70 2.32
N ARG A 107 4.38 -1.95 2.52
CA ARG A 107 5.01 -1.11 1.50
C ARG A 107 6.53 -1.30 1.58
N ASP A 108 7.15 -1.43 0.42
CA ASP A 108 8.60 -1.57 0.31
C ASP A 108 9.14 -0.53 -0.68
N LYS A 109 9.82 0.48 -0.14
CA LYS A 109 10.39 1.60 -0.92
C LYS A 109 11.58 1.15 -1.79
N GLU A 110 12.26 0.05 -1.46
CA GLU A 110 13.30 -0.51 -2.34
C GLU A 110 12.70 -1.09 -3.62
N VAL A 111 11.57 -1.78 -3.49
CA VAL A 111 10.86 -2.33 -4.65
C VAL A 111 10.30 -1.23 -5.54
N GLU A 112 9.79 -0.16 -4.94
CA GLU A 112 9.37 1.05 -5.68
C GLU A 112 10.52 1.62 -6.52
N ARG A 113 11.72 1.74 -5.94
CA ARG A 113 12.91 2.21 -6.67
C ARG A 113 13.30 1.37 -7.87
N LEU A 114 12.95 0.07 -7.89
CA LEU A 114 13.21 -0.78 -9.06
C LEU A 114 12.48 -0.33 -10.32
N LEU A 115 11.42 0.48 -10.19
CA LEU A 115 10.62 0.96 -11.32
C LEU A 115 11.01 2.38 -11.75
N ILE A 116 11.62 3.18 -10.88
CA ILE A 116 12.02 4.56 -11.21
C ILE A 116 13.00 4.55 -12.39
N GLY A 117 12.73 5.40 -13.39
CA GLY A 117 13.51 5.48 -14.62
C GLY A 117 13.23 4.38 -15.65
N LYS A 118 12.31 3.45 -15.37
CA LYS A 118 11.94 2.38 -16.30
C LYS A 118 10.66 2.71 -17.08
N PRO A 119 10.49 2.16 -18.30
CA PRO A 119 9.25 2.29 -19.04
C PRO A 119 8.10 1.52 -18.36
N VAL A 120 6.88 2.02 -18.54
CA VAL A 120 5.65 1.35 -18.11
C VAL A 120 5.45 0.09 -18.97
N THR A 121 5.85 -1.06 -18.43
CA THR A 121 5.66 -2.36 -19.07
C THR A 121 5.24 -3.43 -18.07
N ARG A 122 4.56 -4.46 -18.57
CA ARG A 122 4.12 -5.60 -17.75
C ARG A 122 5.32 -6.35 -17.17
N GLU A 123 6.42 -6.43 -17.91
CA GLU A 123 7.66 -7.10 -17.52
C GLU A 123 8.29 -6.41 -16.31
N ASN A 124 8.37 -5.06 -16.34
CA ASN A 124 8.90 -4.28 -15.21
C ASN A 124 8.01 -4.42 -13.96
N PHE A 125 6.69 -4.36 -14.14
CA PHE A 125 5.74 -4.57 -13.03
C PHE A 125 5.80 -5.99 -12.47
N ALA A 126 6.00 -7.00 -13.32
CA ALA A 126 6.18 -8.38 -12.88
C ALA A 126 7.46 -8.56 -12.05
N ALA A 127 8.57 -7.97 -12.49
CA ALA A 127 9.83 -8.00 -11.74
C ALA A 127 9.70 -7.32 -10.36
N ALA A 128 9.01 -6.18 -10.28
CA ALA A 128 8.73 -5.51 -9.00
C ALA A 128 7.80 -6.38 -8.11
N ALA A 129 6.79 -7.03 -8.68
CA ALA A 129 5.92 -7.93 -7.95
C ALA A 129 6.66 -9.15 -7.38
N ASP A 130 7.60 -9.71 -8.15
CA ASP A 130 8.46 -10.80 -7.70
C ASP A 130 9.40 -10.35 -6.57
N ALA A 131 9.99 -9.16 -6.68
CA ALA A 131 10.83 -8.58 -5.63
C ALA A 131 10.05 -8.30 -4.33
N MET A 132 8.83 -7.78 -4.42
CA MET A 132 7.94 -7.53 -3.27
C MET A 132 7.59 -8.79 -2.49
N LEU A 133 7.54 -9.93 -3.17
CA LEU A 133 7.06 -11.20 -2.62
C LEU A 133 8.18 -12.21 -2.35
N LYS A 134 9.44 -11.83 -2.58
CA LYS A 134 10.60 -12.73 -2.48
C LYS A 134 10.70 -13.44 -1.13
N ASP A 135 10.36 -12.73 -0.05
CA ASP A 135 10.44 -13.22 1.34
C ASP A 135 9.07 -13.58 1.92
N ALA A 136 8.04 -13.72 1.08
CA ALA A 136 6.69 -14.01 1.55
C ALA A 136 6.61 -15.42 2.17
N GLN A 137 6.15 -15.49 3.42
CA GLN A 137 5.98 -16.75 4.15
C GLN A 137 4.49 -17.07 4.34
N PRO A 138 3.88 -17.85 3.43
CA PRO A 138 2.50 -18.26 3.61
C PRO A 138 2.35 -19.31 4.72
N LEU A 139 1.23 -19.27 5.42
CA LEU A 139 0.74 -20.31 6.32
C LEU A 139 0.01 -21.41 5.53
N ALA A 140 -0.28 -22.53 6.20
CA ALA A 140 -0.84 -23.74 5.59
C ALA A 140 -2.06 -23.51 4.68
N GLN A 141 -2.93 -22.56 5.02
CA GLN A 141 -4.19 -22.32 4.30
C GLN A 141 -4.20 -21.05 3.44
N ASN A 142 -3.10 -20.30 3.37
CA ASN A 142 -3.07 -19.00 2.67
C ASN A 142 -2.02 -18.90 1.55
N GLY A 143 -1.40 -20.02 1.15
CA GLY A 143 -0.43 -20.05 0.04
C GLY A 143 -0.93 -19.48 -1.28
N PHE A 144 -2.24 -19.55 -1.53
CA PHE A 144 -2.86 -18.92 -2.71
C PHE A 144 -2.65 -17.40 -2.75
N LYS A 145 -2.50 -16.74 -1.58
CA LYS A 145 -2.33 -15.29 -1.49
C LYS A 145 -1.04 -14.81 -2.15
N VAL A 146 0.04 -15.59 -2.15
CA VAL A 146 1.30 -15.17 -2.80
C VAL A 146 1.09 -14.98 -4.31
N ARG A 147 0.48 -15.97 -4.98
CA ARG A 147 0.17 -15.87 -6.42
C ARG A 147 -0.85 -14.78 -6.70
N LEU A 148 -1.84 -14.60 -5.81
CA LEU A 148 -2.86 -13.57 -5.96
C LEU A 148 -2.27 -12.16 -5.77
N ALA A 149 -1.37 -11.96 -4.81
CA ALA A 149 -0.67 -10.71 -4.55
C ALA A 149 0.15 -10.29 -5.76
N ARG A 150 0.89 -11.23 -6.35
CA ARG A 150 1.71 -10.98 -7.55
C ARG A 150 0.85 -10.41 -8.69
N ARG A 151 -0.29 -11.06 -8.95
CA ARG A 151 -1.25 -10.61 -9.98
C ARG A 151 -1.88 -9.26 -9.62
N ALA A 152 -2.20 -9.05 -8.35
CA ALA A 152 -2.78 -7.81 -7.86
C ALA A 152 -1.83 -6.62 -8.03
N ILE A 153 -0.53 -6.80 -7.74
CA ILE A 153 0.50 -5.77 -7.95
C ILE A 153 0.56 -5.38 -9.42
N ILE A 154 0.73 -6.36 -10.30
CA ILE A 154 0.83 -6.11 -11.76
C ILE A 154 -0.42 -5.37 -12.25
N ARG A 155 -1.61 -5.85 -11.85
CA ARG A 155 -2.87 -5.25 -12.28
C ARG A 155 -3.04 -3.82 -11.75
N ALA A 156 -2.77 -3.58 -10.46
CA ALA A 156 -2.90 -2.25 -9.87
C ALA A 156 -1.92 -1.24 -10.50
N LEU A 157 -0.67 -1.63 -10.78
CA LEU A 157 0.30 -0.79 -11.48
C LEU A 157 -0.13 -0.51 -12.93
N SER A 158 -0.66 -1.52 -13.64
CA SER A 158 -1.20 -1.33 -14.99
C SER A 158 -2.41 -0.39 -15.00
N ASP A 159 -3.35 -0.57 -14.08
CA ASP A 159 -4.54 0.29 -13.97
C ASP A 159 -4.14 1.72 -13.60
N ALA A 160 -3.18 1.90 -12.67
CA ALA A 160 -2.66 3.22 -12.32
C ALA A 160 -2.00 3.91 -13.53
N ALA A 161 -1.27 3.16 -14.37
CA ALA A 161 -0.61 3.72 -15.54
C ALA A 161 -1.59 4.26 -16.59
N THR A 162 -2.81 3.71 -16.68
CA THR A 162 -3.86 4.18 -17.59
C THR A 162 -4.88 5.12 -16.93
N GLY A 163 -4.62 5.57 -15.70
CA GLY A 163 -5.46 6.52 -14.97
C GLY A 163 -6.72 5.92 -14.34
N GLY A 164 -6.62 4.67 -13.86
CA GLY A 164 -7.69 4.01 -13.09
C GLY A 164 -8.88 3.53 -13.92
N SER A 165 -8.77 3.57 -15.24
CA SER A 165 -9.77 3.01 -16.16
C SER A 165 -9.69 1.48 -16.13
N ALA A 166 -10.47 0.87 -15.24
CA ALA A 166 -10.63 -0.58 -15.21
C ALA A 166 -11.26 -1.07 -16.53
N GLN A 167 -10.48 -1.81 -17.33
CA GLN A 167 -11.02 -2.74 -18.34
C GLN A 167 -11.24 -4.12 -17.72
#